data_AF-A0A2M8C571-F1
#
_entry.id   AF-A0A2M8C571-F1
#
_cell.length_a   1.000
_cell.length_b   1.000
_cell.length_c   1.000
_cell.angle_alpha   90.00
_cell.angle_beta   90.00
_cell.angle_gamma   90.00
#
_symmetry.space_group_name_H-M   'P 1'
#
loop_
_entity.id
_entity.type
_entity.pdbx_description
1 polymer ?
#
loop_
_entity_poly.entity_id
_entity_poly.type
_entity_poly.pdbx_seq_one_letter_code
_entity_poly.pdbx_strand_id
1 'polypeptide(L)' 'MATREGIFGEPASGASLAGLVKWAKREDFSDKRVVCIVTGTGLKDPDVPAKYAEPPIELPAELAAVEKALGW' A
#
# COMPACT_ATOMS: atom_id res chain seq x y z
N MET A 1 1.80 -2.66 -2.57
CA MET A 1 1.14 -2.12 -3.78
C MET A 1 1.08 -0.60 -3.69
N ALA A 2 0.14 0.01 -2.96
CA ALA A 2 0.05 1.48 -2.87
C ALA A 2 1.30 2.15 -2.27
N THR A 3 1.75 1.73 -1.08
CA THR A 3 2.85 2.38 -0.36
C THR A 3 4.24 2.18 -0.96
N ARG A 4 4.45 1.10 -1.73
CA ARG A 4 5.76 0.76 -2.33
C ARG A 4 5.86 1.08 -3.82
N GLU A 5 4.76 0.92 -4.56
CA GLU A 5 4.73 1.06 -6.02
C GLU A 5 3.87 2.24 -6.49
N GLY A 6 3.15 2.92 -5.61
CA GLY A 6 2.21 4.00 -5.99
C GLY A 6 0.95 3.53 -6.72
N ILE A 7 0.69 2.22 -6.77
CA ILE A 7 -0.49 1.66 -7.46
C ILE A 7 -1.64 1.50 -6.47
N PHE A 8 -2.67 2.33 -6.60
CA PHE A 8 -3.86 2.27 -5.76
C PHE A 8 -4.97 1.42 -6.41
N GLY A 9 -4.94 0.11 -6.16
CA GLY A 9 -5.93 -0.86 -6.63
C GLY A 9 -6.91 -1.29 -5.53
N GLU A 10 -8.07 -1.81 -5.94
CA GLU A 10 -9.07 -2.37 -5.01
C GLU A 10 -8.54 -3.65 -4.29
N PRO A 11 -9.15 -4.09 -3.17
CA PRO A 11 -8.69 -5.29 -2.44
C PRO A 11 -8.57 -6.55 -3.31
N ALA A 12 -9.53 -6.77 -4.22
CA ALA A 12 -9.50 -7.90 -5.13
C ALA A 12 -8.27 -7.87 -6.07
N SER A 13 -7.84 -6.68 -6.50
CA SER A 13 -6.61 -6.51 -7.29
C SER A 13 -5.35 -6.87 -6.49
N GLY A 14 -5.33 -6.51 -5.20
CA GLY A 14 -4.25 -6.85 -4.28
C GLY A 14 -4.06 -8.36 -4.05
N ALA A 15 -5.11 -9.16 -4.24
CA ALA A 15 -5.06 -10.62 -4.04
C ALA A 15 -4.08 -11.31 -5.00
N SER A 16 -3.96 -10.83 -6.24
CA SER A 16 -3.02 -11.39 -7.23
C SER A 16 -1.56 -11.25 -6.78
N LEU A 17 -1.18 -10.07 -6.30
CA LEU A 17 0.14 -9.80 -5.74
C LEU A 17 0.36 -10.55 -4.41
N ALA A 18 -0.67 -10.64 -3.55
CA ALA A 18 -0.58 -11.39 -2.30
C ALA A 18 -0.31 -12.88 -2.54
N GLY A 19 -0.97 -13.46 -3.55
CA GLY A 19 -0.72 -14.84 -4.00
C GLY A 19 0.71 -15.04 -4.47
N LEU A 20 1.23 -14.13 -5.30
CA LEU A 20 2.62 -14.15 -5.75
C LEU A 20 3.61 -14.07 -4.59
N VAL A 21 3.43 -13.12 -3.66
CA VAL A 21 4.29 -12.97 -2.46
C VAL A 21 4.28 -14.24 -1.61
N LYS A 22 3.14 -14.93 -1.49
CA LYS A 22 3.04 -16.20 -0.78
C LYS A 22 3.81 -17.31 -1.50
N TRP A 23 3.71 -17.40 -2.82
CA TRP A 23 4.37 -18.42 -3.64
C TRP A 23 5.88 -18.20 -3.76
N ALA A 24 6.34 -16.95 -3.83
CA ALA A 24 7.77 -16.60 -3.89
C ALA A 24 8.58 -17.07 -2.67
N LYS A 25 7.92 -17.50 -1.59
CA LYS A 25 8.57 -18.15 -0.44
C LYS A 25 8.89 -19.63 -0.65
N ARG A 26 8.35 -20.24 -1.71
CA ARG A 26 8.40 -21.69 -1.99
C ARG A 26 8.97 -22.00 -3.36
N GLU A 27 8.81 -21.08 -4.30
CA GLU A 27 9.20 -21.23 -5.70
C GLU A 27 10.14 -20.12 -6.12
N ASP A 28 11.07 -20.44 -7.03
CA ASP A 28 11.94 -19.46 -7.66
C ASP A 28 11.31 -18.87 -8.94
N PHE A 29 11.31 -17.54 -9.00
CA PHE A 29 10.79 -16.74 -10.10
C PHE A 29 11.86 -15.86 -10.76
N SER A 30 13.14 -15.98 -10.38
CA SER A 30 14.24 -15.13 -10.84
C SER A 30 14.32 -15.01 -12.37
N ASP A 31 14.10 -16.11 -13.10
CA ASP A 31 14.15 -16.15 -14.58
C ASP A 31 12.77 -16.04 -15.25
N LYS A 32 11.73 -15.60 -14.53
CA LYS A 32 10.35 -15.56 -15.02
C LYS A 32 9.81 -14.13 -15.03
N ARG A 33 8.95 -13.83 -16.00
CA ARG A 33 8.12 -12.62 -16.00
C ARG A 33 6.73 -12.96 -15.48
N VAL A 34 6.33 -12.31 -14.38
CA VAL A 34 5.01 -12.47 -13.78
C VAL A 34 4.20 -11.20 -13.99
N VAL A 35 2.92 -11.34 -14.34
CA VAL A 35 1.98 -10.23 -14.51
C VAL A 35 0.86 -10.37 -13.48
N CYS A 36 0.74 -9.40 -12.59
CA CYS A 36 -0.38 -9.27 -11.66
C CYS A 36 -1.41 -8.28 -12.24
N ILE A 37 -2.64 -8.72 -12.44
CA ILE A 37 -3.70 -7.90 -13.04
C ILE A 37 -4.37 -7.07 -11.94
N VAL A 38 -4.41 -5.74 -12.15
CA VAL A 38 -5.20 -4.80 -11.34
C VAL A 38 -6.53 -4.60 -12.05
N THR A 39 -7.57 -5.27 -11.55
CA THR A 39 -8.93 -5.29 -12.12
C THR A 39 -9.72 -4.01 -11.86
N GLY A 40 -9.31 -3.20 -10.88
CA GLY A 40 -10.03 -2.00 -10.49
C GLY A 40 -9.20 -1.02 -9.67
N THR A 41 -9.54 0.25 -9.81
CA THR A 41 -8.99 1.35 -9.00
C THR A 41 -9.44 1.22 -7.55
N GLY A 42 -8.55 1.57 -6.61
CA GLY A 42 -8.85 1.66 -5.19
C GLY A 42 -9.89 2.73 -4.84
N LEU A 43 -10.23 3.63 -5.78
CA LEU A 43 -11.29 4.64 -5.61
C LEU A 43 -12.71 4.08 -5.81
N LYS A 44 -12.86 2.83 -6.28
CA LYS A 44 -14.19 2.21 -6.43
C LYS A 44 -14.94 2.04 -5.11
N ASP A 45 -14.20 1.80 -4.02
CA ASP A 45 -14.75 1.63 -2.68
C ASP A 45 -13.90 2.47 -1.70
N PRO A 46 -14.29 3.73 -1.45
CA PRO A 46 -13.55 4.63 -0.58
C PRO A 46 -13.67 4.26 0.91
N ASP A 47 -14.61 3.40 1.30
CA ASP A 47 -14.77 2.97 2.69
C ASP A 47 -13.69 1.98 3.10
N VAL A 48 -13.17 1.20 2.14
CA VAL A 48 -12.05 0.28 2.35
C VAL A 48 -10.80 1.00 2.86
N PRO A 49 -10.20 1.98 2.15
CA PRO A 49 -9.01 2.67 2.64
C PRO A 49 -9.28 3.42 3.96
N ALA A 50 -10.49 3.94 4.17
CA ALA A 50 -10.86 4.60 5.42
C ALA A 50 -10.77 3.68 6.65
N LYS A 51 -11.02 2.38 6.50
CA LYS A 51 -10.85 1.38 7.59
C LYS A 51 -9.40 1.14 8.00
N TYR A 52 -8.45 1.41 7.10
CA TYR A 52 -7.03 1.17 7.33
C TYR A 52 -6.23 2.46 7.52
N ALA A 53 -6.85 3.62 7.26
CA ALA A 53 -6.23 4.91 7.48
C ALA A 53 -6.07 5.15 8.98
N GLU A 54 -4.83 5.37 9.42
CA GLU A 54 -4.56 5.84 10.77
C GLU A 54 -4.84 7.35 10.83
N PRO A 55 -5.41 7.85 11.94
CA PRO A 55 -5.58 9.28 12.13
C PRO A 55 -4.20 9.97 12.11
N PRO A 56 -4.11 11.18 11.57
CA PRO A 56 -2.87 11.95 11.62
C PRO A 56 -2.47 12.23 13.07
N ILE A 57 -1.16 12.35 13.29
CA ILE A 57 -0.61 12.71 14.59
C ILE A 57 -1.01 14.16 14.91
N GLU A 58 -1.66 14.38 16.05
CA GLU A 58 -1.99 15.73 16.53
C GLU A 58 -0.75 16.40 17.15
N LEU A 59 -0.43 17.61 16.71
CA LEU A 59 0.74 18.38 17.15
C LEU A 59 0.35 19.84 17.43
N PRO A 60 1.05 20.52 18.36
CA PRO A 60 0.94 21.97 18.51
C PRO A 60 1.22 22.71 17.20
N ALA A 61 0.62 23.89 17.02
CA ALA A 61 0.84 24.76 15.85
C ALA A 61 2.20 25.48 15.90
N GLU A 62 3.27 24.72 16.13
CA GLU A 62 4.65 25.18 16.29
C GLU A 62 5.56 24.46 15.30
N LEU A 63 6.35 25.21 14.53
CA LEU A 63 7.23 24.65 13.49
C LEU A 63 8.19 23.58 14.06
N ALA A 64 8.80 23.88 15.20
CA ALA A 64 9.75 22.96 15.86
C ALA A 64 9.10 21.63 16.29
N ALA A 65 7.81 21.64 16.65
CA ALA A 65 7.08 20.41 16.98
C ALA A 65 6.86 19.54 15.74
N VAL A 66 6.57 20.15 14.59
CA VAL A 66 6.38 19.47 13.31
C VAL A 66 7.71 18.90 12.78
N GLU A 67 8.80 19.68 12.81
CA GLU A 67 10.13 19.23 12.36
C GLU A 67 10.59 18.00 13.15
N LYS A 68 10.50 18.07 14.48
CA LYS A 68 10.83 16.94 15.36
C LYS A 68 10.01 15.68 15.05
N ALA A 69 8.71 15.82 14.74
CA ALA A 69 7.84 14.69 14.40
C ALA A 69 8.19 14.05 13.05
N LEU A 70 8.67 14.85 12.08
CA LEU A 70 9.12 14.38 10.77
C LEU A 70 10.57 13.87 10.78
N GLY A 71 11.31 14.07 11.86
CA GLY A 71 12.72 13.71 11.97
C GLY A 71 13.64 14.66 11.20
N TRP A 72 13.26 15.94 11.09
CA TRP A 72 14.04 17.01 10.49
C TRP A 72 14.87 17.76 11.53
#